data_AF-U5WSS3-F1
#
_entry.id   AF-U5WSS3-F1
#
_cell.length_a   1.000
_cell.length_b   1.000
_cell.length_c   1.000
_cell.angle_alpha   90.00
_cell.angle_beta   90.00
_cell.angle_gamma   90.00
#
_symmetry.space_group_name_H-M   'P 1'
#
loop_
_entity.id
_entity.type
_entity.pdbx_description
1 polymer ?
#
loop_
_entity_poly.entity_id
_entity_poly.type
_entity_poly.pdbx_seq_one_letter_code
_entity_poly.pdbx_strand_id
1 'polypeptide(L)'
;MGWVQSSWHGVTDVESGTWFAVAAWAALALGVIALVVMNYQIRRNRELTFEQTRPYVSMLMEPHVADWHVIELVVRNFGRTAAYDIRFSFPNPPTVAEYENASDGYADVVELQLPRELPTLAPGQEWRMVWDSALDRAEIGHGVESRFEGTVIYYDRPEQRPGWRFWRRGRRPLETKVVLDWDALPPVQRIELMTTHDLAKREKQKLELLRSLLTYFHYASKETRPDVFRSEIDRINRAVQETQDRWRTRQLDEPTDVSLRWGDAESELGKHRGQRV
;
A
#
# COMPACT_ATOMS: atom_id res chain seq x y z
N MET A 1 14.66 85.12 0.60
CA MET A 1 13.55 84.15 0.63
C MET A 1 12.50 84.61 -0.37
N GLY A 2 12.41 84.02 -1.57
CA GLY A 2 11.47 84.50 -2.61
C GLY A 2 11.41 83.68 -3.91
N TRP A 3 12.31 82.70 -4.09
CA TRP A 3 12.34 81.85 -5.28
C TRP A 3 11.46 80.58 -5.17
N VAL A 4 10.94 80.27 -3.98
CA VAL A 4 10.07 79.11 -3.77
C VAL A 4 8.60 79.46 -3.95
N GLN A 5 8.20 80.74 -3.98
CA GLN A 5 6.80 81.15 -4.18
C GLN A 5 6.43 81.37 -5.65
N SER A 6 7.39 81.62 -6.55
CA SER A 6 7.12 81.84 -7.97
C SER A 6 6.91 80.56 -8.78
N SER A 7 7.37 79.40 -8.31
CA SER A 7 7.18 78.12 -9.00
C SER A 7 5.80 77.51 -8.81
N TRP A 8 5.06 77.92 -7.76
CA TRP A 8 3.71 77.40 -7.48
C TRP A 8 2.63 78.10 -8.30
N HIS A 9 2.84 79.35 -8.71
CA HIS A 9 1.89 80.09 -9.55
C HIS A 9 1.86 79.59 -11.01
N GLY A 10 2.96 79.00 -11.51
CA GLY A 10 3.00 78.43 -12.85
C GLY A 10 2.24 77.11 -13.02
N VAL A 11 1.83 76.46 -11.91
CA VAL A 11 1.08 75.19 -11.91
C VAL A 11 -0.44 75.45 -11.87
N THR A 12 -0.86 76.65 -11.47
CA THR A 12 -2.27 77.03 -11.33
C THR A 12 -2.86 77.76 -12.54
N ASP A 13 -2.04 78.24 -13.48
CA ASP A 13 -2.48 78.90 -14.72
C ASP A 13 -2.78 77.93 -15.88
N VAL A 14 -2.72 76.63 -15.60
CA VAL A 14 -3.13 75.63 -16.58
C VAL A 14 -4.66 75.51 -16.54
N GLU A 15 -5.29 75.98 -17.61
CA GLU A 15 -6.73 75.92 -17.89
C GLU A 15 -7.37 74.65 -17.31
N SER A 16 -8.40 74.82 -16.48
CA SER A 16 -9.02 73.77 -15.65
C SER A 16 -9.31 72.44 -16.40
N GLY A 17 -9.56 72.49 -17.70
CA GLY A 17 -9.72 71.32 -18.57
C GLY A 17 -8.50 70.39 -18.64
N THR A 18 -7.28 70.91 -18.50
CA THR A 18 -6.04 70.14 -18.60
C THR A 18 -5.82 69.26 -17.37
N TRP A 19 -6.22 69.73 -16.19
CA TRP A 19 -6.18 68.95 -14.95
C TRP A 19 -7.17 67.78 -14.98
N PHE A 20 -8.35 67.96 -15.57
CA PHE A 20 -9.30 66.86 -15.78
C PHE A 20 -8.77 65.79 -16.74
N ALA A 21 -8.08 66.20 -17.81
CA ALA A 21 -7.44 65.26 -18.73
C ALA A 21 -6.34 64.44 -18.04
N VAL A 22 -5.49 65.08 -17.22
CA VAL A 22 -4.45 64.39 -16.44
C VAL A 22 -5.06 63.41 -15.43
N ALA A 23 -6.13 63.81 -14.73
CA ALA A 23 -6.84 62.94 -13.80
C ALA A 23 -7.46 61.72 -14.50
N ALA A 24 -8.04 61.89 -15.70
CA ALA A 24 -8.58 60.79 -16.49
C ALA A 24 -7.50 59.78 -16.90
N TRP A 25 -6.34 60.26 -17.36
CA TRP A 25 -5.21 59.39 -17.69
C TRP A 25 -4.62 58.68 -16.46
N ALA A 26 -4.55 59.37 -15.31
CA ALA A 26 -4.13 58.75 -14.05
C ALA A 26 -5.10 57.66 -13.60
N ALA A 27 -6.41 57.88 -13.72
CA ALA A 27 -7.44 56.88 -13.42
C ALA A 27 -7.33 55.66 -14.35
N LEU A 28 -7.11 55.88 -15.66
CA LEU A 28 -6.85 54.80 -16.62
C LEU A 28 -5.58 54.02 -16.26
N ALA A 29 -4.48 54.69 -15.92
CA ALA A 29 -3.23 54.06 -15.53
C ALA A 29 -3.40 53.22 -14.25
N LEU A 30 -4.10 53.74 -13.24
CA LEU A 30 -4.44 53.00 -12.02
C LEU A 30 -5.31 51.78 -12.33
N GLY A 31 -6.28 51.91 -13.24
CA GLY A 31 -7.10 50.79 -13.70
C GLY A 31 -6.28 49.68 -14.37
N VAL A 32 -5.34 50.05 -15.25
CA VAL A 32 -4.42 49.10 -15.90
C VAL A 32 -3.52 48.41 -14.87
N ILE A 33 -2.94 49.16 -13.93
CA ILE A 33 -2.09 48.60 -12.87
C ILE A 33 -2.88 47.63 -12.00
N ALA A 34 -4.10 48.00 -11.59
CA ALA A 34 -4.98 47.15 -10.82
C ALA A 34 -5.29 45.84 -11.55
N LEU A 35 -5.57 45.89 -12.87
CA LEU A 35 -5.77 44.71 -13.70
C LEU A 35 -4.53 43.80 -13.77
N VAL A 36 -3.33 44.38 -13.90
CA VAL A 36 -2.07 43.63 -13.95
C VAL A 36 -1.82 42.92 -12.60
N VAL A 37 -1.96 43.64 -11.49
CA VAL A 37 -1.79 43.08 -10.14
C VAL A 37 -2.83 41.99 -9.87
N MET A 38 -4.09 42.23 -10.21
CA MET A 38 -5.16 41.24 -10.06
C MET A 38 -4.85 39.96 -10.85
N ASN A 39 -4.41 40.08 -12.11
CA ASN A 39 -4.03 38.93 -12.94
C ASN A 39 -2.83 38.18 -12.36
N TYR A 40 -1.83 38.90 -11.82
CA TYR A 40 -0.70 38.28 -11.13
C TYR A 40 -1.16 37.49 -9.89
N GLN A 41 -2.00 38.09 -9.05
CA GLN A 41 -2.55 37.44 -7.85
C GLN A 41 -3.39 36.21 -8.19
N ILE A 42 -4.26 36.29 -9.20
CA ILE A 42 -5.07 35.16 -9.65
C ILE A 42 -4.16 34.01 -10.14
N ARG A 43 -3.11 34.31 -10.90
CA ARG A 43 -2.16 33.29 -11.36
C ARG A 43 -1.44 32.63 -10.20
N ARG A 44 -0.97 33.41 -9.22
CA ARG A 44 -0.28 32.88 -8.04
C ARG A 44 -1.21 32.02 -7.19
N ASN A 45 -2.43 32.49 -6.95
CA ASN A 45 -3.43 31.73 -6.21
C ASN A 45 -3.79 30.43 -6.92
N ARG A 46 -3.93 30.43 -8.25
CA ARG A 46 -4.19 29.20 -9.01
C ARG A 46 -3.07 28.18 -8.87
N GLU A 47 -1.81 28.60 -8.91
CA GLU A 47 -0.67 27.70 -8.71
C GLU A 47 -0.66 27.11 -7.28
N LEU A 48 -0.89 27.97 -6.28
CA LEU A 48 -0.94 27.53 -4.88
C LEU A 48 -2.10 26.58 -4.60
N THR A 49 -3.29 26.88 -5.13
CA THR A 49 -4.44 25.98 -5.02
C THR A 49 -4.13 24.65 -5.71
N PHE A 50 -3.54 24.67 -6.91
CA PHE A 50 -3.16 23.45 -7.62
C PHE A 50 -2.21 22.58 -6.79
N GLU A 51 -1.14 23.14 -6.24
CA GLU A 51 -0.18 22.39 -5.42
C GLU A 51 -0.81 21.80 -4.15
N GLN A 52 -1.78 22.50 -3.53
CA GLN A 52 -2.48 22.01 -2.35
C GLN A 52 -3.55 20.95 -2.67
N THR A 53 -4.16 21.00 -3.85
CA THR A 53 -5.25 20.09 -4.23
C THR A 53 -4.81 18.94 -5.12
N ARG A 54 -3.56 18.94 -5.62
CA ARG A 54 -3.09 17.96 -6.60
C ARG A 54 -3.29 16.50 -6.13
N PRO A 55 -3.45 15.55 -7.07
CA PRO A 55 -3.38 14.14 -6.74
C PRO A 55 -1.94 13.78 -6.34
N TYR A 56 -1.81 12.82 -5.45
CA TYR A 56 -0.52 12.28 -5.03
C TYR A 56 -0.62 10.77 -4.95
N VAL A 57 -0.17 10.09 -5.99
CA VAL A 57 -0.23 8.62 -6.06
C VAL A 57 1.15 8.08 -5.72
N SER A 58 1.19 7.19 -4.73
CA SER A 58 2.41 6.47 -4.36
C SER A 58 2.14 4.97 -4.34
N MET A 59 3.22 4.21 -4.46
CA MET A 59 3.25 2.76 -4.41
C MET A 59 4.09 2.34 -3.20
N LEU A 60 3.60 1.38 -2.43
CA LEU A 60 4.19 0.98 -1.15
C LEU A 60 3.95 -0.50 -0.89
N MET A 61 4.73 -1.06 0.03
CA MET A 61 4.68 -2.45 0.45
C MET A 61 4.06 -2.52 1.85
N GLU A 62 3.00 -3.29 2.00
CA GLU A 62 2.32 -3.50 3.29
C GLU A 62 2.20 -4.99 3.59
N PRO A 63 2.40 -5.42 4.84
CA PRO A 63 2.07 -6.78 5.23
C PRO A 63 0.55 -7.01 5.19
N HIS A 64 0.14 -8.19 4.78
CA HIS A 64 -1.27 -8.59 4.79
C HIS A 64 -1.79 -8.70 6.23
N VAL A 65 -3.07 -8.34 6.42
CA VAL A 65 -3.68 -8.28 7.76
C VAL A 65 -3.91 -9.65 8.40
N ALA A 66 -4.17 -10.68 7.59
CA ALA A 66 -4.39 -12.04 8.09
C ALA A 66 -3.09 -12.88 8.09
N ASP A 67 -2.19 -12.60 7.14
CA ASP A 67 -0.97 -13.36 6.92
C ASP A 67 0.23 -12.43 6.93
N TRP A 68 0.82 -12.27 8.11
CA TRP A 68 1.92 -11.35 8.38
C TRP A 68 3.17 -11.55 7.50
N HIS A 69 3.37 -12.76 6.95
CA HIS A 69 4.45 -13.09 6.02
C HIS A 69 4.13 -12.76 4.57
N VAL A 70 2.86 -12.53 4.21
CA VAL A 70 2.47 -12.15 2.86
C VAL A 70 2.57 -10.64 2.73
N ILE A 71 3.32 -10.18 1.73
CA ILE A 71 3.46 -8.76 1.42
C ILE A 71 2.56 -8.43 0.25
N GLU A 72 1.81 -7.35 0.42
CA GLU A 72 0.96 -6.75 -0.59
C GLU A 72 1.61 -5.51 -1.16
N LEU A 73 1.37 -5.32 -2.44
CA LEU A 73 1.72 -4.13 -3.16
C LEU A 73 0.50 -3.21 -3.22
N VAL A 74 0.63 -2.03 -2.64
CA VAL A 74 -0.46 -1.07 -2.49
C VAL A 74 -0.14 0.18 -3.30
N VAL A 75 -1.06 0.55 -4.18
CA VAL A 75 -1.04 1.82 -4.91
C VAL A 75 -2.15 2.69 -4.35
N ARG A 76 -1.78 3.83 -3.76
CA ARG A 76 -2.71 4.70 -3.04
C ARG A 76 -2.62 6.13 -3.51
N ASN A 77 -3.77 6.79 -3.62
CA ASN A 77 -3.85 8.23 -3.80
C ASN A 77 -3.98 8.95 -2.45
N PHE A 78 -2.91 9.59 -1.98
CA PHE A 78 -2.92 10.44 -0.78
C PHE A 78 -3.26 11.90 -1.08
N GLY A 79 -3.47 12.26 -2.36
CA GLY A 79 -3.86 13.60 -2.77
C GLY A 79 -5.32 13.92 -2.45
N ARG A 80 -5.70 15.18 -2.68
CA ARG A 80 -7.08 15.67 -2.44
C ARG A 80 -8.00 15.53 -3.65
N THR A 81 -7.47 15.23 -4.82
CA THR A 81 -8.22 15.02 -6.06
C THR A 81 -7.97 13.63 -6.63
N ALA A 82 -8.87 13.16 -7.50
CA ALA A 82 -8.70 11.90 -8.20
C ALA A 82 -7.47 11.95 -9.13
N ALA A 83 -6.79 10.81 -9.25
CA ALA A 83 -5.72 10.58 -10.21
C ALA A 83 -6.24 9.75 -11.37
N TYR A 84 -5.82 10.07 -12.59
CA TYR A 84 -6.26 9.41 -13.82
C TYR A 84 -5.08 8.82 -14.59
N ASP A 85 -5.36 7.74 -15.33
CA ASP A 85 -4.44 7.05 -16.24
C ASP A 85 -3.07 6.79 -15.60
N ILE A 86 -3.11 6.13 -14.44
CA ILE A 86 -1.92 5.83 -13.64
C ILE A 86 -1.13 4.72 -14.32
N ARG A 87 0.16 4.97 -14.54
CA ARG A 87 1.09 4.06 -15.20
C ARG A 87 2.33 3.84 -14.36
N PHE A 88 2.86 2.63 -14.46
CA PHE A 88 4.03 2.19 -13.73
C PHE A 88 5.23 2.11 -14.68
N SER A 89 6.32 2.77 -14.32
CA SER A 89 7.57 2.75 -15.09
C SER A 89 8.71 2.31 -14.18
N PHE A 90 9.21 1.10 -14.39
CA PHE A 90 10.30 0.51 -13.62
C PHE A 90 11.44 0.16 -14.58
N PRO A 91 12.67 0.69 -14.39
CA PRO A 91 13.84 0.25 -15.13
C PRO A 91 14.15 -1.24 -14.91
N ASN A 92 14.05 -1.67 -13.64
CA ASN A 92 14.09 -3.07 -13.23
C ASN A 92 12.70 -3.44 -12.72
N PRO A 93 11.94 -4.29 -13.44
CA PRO A 93 10.59 -4.65 -13.04
C PRO A 93 10.62 -5.40 -11.69
N PRO A 94 9.62 -5.19 -10.81
CA PRO A 94 9.51 -5.96 -9.58
C PRO A 94 9.43 -7.45 -9.87
N THR A 95 10.08 -8.30 -9.06
CA THR A 95 10.10 -9.75 -9.25
C THR A 95 9.30 -10.49 -8.17
N VAL A 96 8.80 -11.67 -8.52
CA VAL A 96 8.03 -12.59 -7.68
C VAL A 96 8.55 -14.02 -7.86
N ALA A 97 8.51 -14.82 -6.81
CA ALA A 97 8.82 -16.24 -6.90
C ALA A 97 7.61 -17.06 -7.39
N GLU A 98 7.78 -17.85 -8.45
CA GLU A 98 6.77 -18.74 -9.00
C GLU A 98 6.90 -20.14 -8.39
N TYR A 99 5.97 -20.50 -7.50
CA TYR A 99 6.00 -21.77 -6.76
C TYR A 99 5.21 -22.90 -7.43
N GLU A 100 4.25 -22.61 -8.32
CA GLU A 100 3.37 -23.64 -8.88
C GLU A 100 4.03 -24.52 -9.96
N ASN A 101 5.13 -24.07 -10.58
CA ASN A 101 5.82 -24.78 -11.66
C ASN A 101 7.23 -25.29 -11.31
N ALA A 102 7.63 -25.21 -10.03
CA ALA A 102 8.96 -25.61 -9.57
C ALA A 102 9.13 -27.14 -9.64
N SER A 103 9.61 -27.63 -10.78
CA SER A 103 9.85 -29.06 -11.03
C SER A 103 10.97 -29.63 -10.13
N ASP A 104 11.88 -28.76 -9.68
CA ASP A 104 13.10 -29.11 -8.94
C ASP A 104 13.11 -28.61 -7.48
N GLY A 105 11.98 -28.10 -6.97
CA GLY A 105 11.85 -27.61 -5.59
C GLY A 105 12.52 -26.25 -5.32
N TYR A 106 13.06 -25.59 -6.34
CA TYR A 106 13.49 -24.20 -6.32
C TYR A 106 12.44 -23.35 -7.04
N ALA A 107 12.00 -22.26 -6.40
CA ALA A 107 11.07 -21.33 -7.03
C ALA A 107 11.81 -20.49 -8.07
N ASP A 108 11.26 -20.42 -9.28
CA ASP A 108 11.80 -19.58 -10.34
C ASP A 108 11.40 -18.11 -10.08
N VAL A 109 12.36 -17.20 -10.25
CA VAL A 109 12.10 -15.76 -10.08
C VAL A 109 11.59 -15.18 -11.40
N VAL A 110 10.36 -14.69 -11.40
CA VAL A 110 9.68 -14.14 -12.59
C VAL A 110 9.29 -12.69 -12.36
N GLU A 111 9.06 -11.94 -13.43
CA GLU A 111 8.57 -10.56 -13.36
C GLU A 111 7.12 -10.49 -12.83
N LEU A 112 6.89 -9.61 -11.87
CA LEU A 112 5.57 -9.32 -11.33
C LEU A 112 4.69 -8.65 -12.39
N GLN A 113 3.56 -9.26 -12.69
CA GLN A 113 2.62 -8.75 -13.69
C GLN A 113 1.78 -7.60 -13.11
N LEU A 114 2.23 -6.37 -13.34
CA LEU A 114 1.48 -5.16 -13.02
C LEU A 114 0.44 -4.84 -14.10
N PRO A 115 -0.74 -4.30 -13.74
CA PRO A 115 -1.67 -3.80 -14.73
C PRO A 115 -1.04 -2.67 -15.55
N ARG A 116 -1.31 -2.66 -16.86
CA ARG A 116 -0.75 -1.66 -17.79
C ARG A 116 -1.08 -0.22 -17.39
N GLU A 117 -2.31 -0.01 -16.93
CA GLU A 117 -2.75 1.26 -16.36
C GLU A 117 -3.91 1.06 -15.39
N LEU A 118 -4.01 1.95 -14.38
CA LEU A 118 -5.20 2.09 -13.56
C LEU A 118 -5.98 3.32 -14.05
N PRO A 119 -7.23 3.18 -14.53
CA PRO A 119 -7.96 4.28 -15.14
C PRO A 119 -8.20 5.46 -14.19
N THR A 120 -8.55 5.18 -12.94
CA THR A 120 -8.85 6.22 -11.95
C THR A 120 -8.62 5.71 -10.53
N LEU A 121 -7.97 6.52 -9.69
CA LEU A 121 -7.94 6.37 -8.23
C LEU A 121 -8.52 7.62 -7.57
N ALA A 122 -9.65 7.47 -6.88
CA ALA A 122 -10.25 8.53 -6.09
C ALA A 122 -9.35 8.93 -4.90
N PRO A 123 -9.54 10.12 -4.30
CA PRO A 123 -8.82 10.52 -3.09
C PRO A 123 -8.97 9.47 -1.98
N GLY A 124 -7.86 9.00 -1.42
CA GLY A 124 -7.85 7.98 -0.38
C GLY A 124 -8.13 6.56 -0.86
N GLN A 125 -8.43 6.36 -2.15
CA GLN A 125 -8.63 5.03 -2.72
C GLN A 125 -7.30 4.30 -2.87
N GLU A 126 -7.36 2.99 -2.64
CA GLU A 126 -6.25 2.06 -2.73
C GLU A 126 -6.57 0.98 -3.75
N TRP A 127 -5.56 0.58 -4.51
CA TRP A 127 -5.53 -0.64 -5.27
C TRP A 127 -4.47 -1.54 -4.66
N ARG A 128 -4.82 -2.79 -4.37
CA ARG A 128 -3.95 -3.76 -3.68
C ARG A 128 -3.84 -5.01 -4.53
N MET A 129 -2.64 -5.59 -4.56
CA MET A 129 -2.43 -6.94 -5.05
C MET A 129 -1.47 -7.67 -4.11
N VAL A 130 -1.65 -8.98 -3.97
CA VAL A 130 -0.68 -9.83 -3.31
C VAL A 130 0.59 -9.86 -4.17
N TRP A 131 1.74 -9.62 -3.57
CA TRP A 131 3.02 -9.64 -4.26
C TRP A 131 3.73 -10.96 -4.00
N ASP A 132 4.25 -11.18 -2.79
CA ASP A 132 5.04 -12.37 -2.48
C ASP A 132 5.12 -12.61 -0.96
N SER A 133 5.62 -13.78 -0.56
CA SER A 133 5.89 -14.17 0.81
C SER A 133 7.32 -13.76 1.22
N ALA A 134 7.44 -12.95 2.27
CA ALA A 134 8.73 -12.54 2.80
C ALA A 134 9.54 -13.70 3.39
N LEU A 135 8.87 -14.75 3.89
CA LEU A 135 9.53 -15.95 4.40
C LEU A 135 10.16 -16.73 3.25
N ASP A 136 9.38 -17.01 2.22
CA ASP A 136 9.82 -17.85 1.11
C ASP A 136 10.92 -17.14 0.30
N ARG A 137 10.84 -15.80 0.21
CA ARG A 137 11.92 -14.98 -0.39
C ARG A 137 13.22 -15.03 0.41
N ALA A 138 13.16 -15.14 1.73
CA ALA A 138 14.35 -15.31 2.57
C ALA A 138 14.98 -16.71 2.41
N GLU A 139 14.18 -17.74 2.12
CA GLU A 139 14.66 -19.10 1.85
C GLU A 139 15.37 -19.22 0.50
N ILE A 140 14.95 -18.46 -0.52
CA ILE A 140 15.61 -18.40 -1.85
C ILE A 140 17.00 -17.73 -1.75
N GLY A 141 17.26 -16.94 -0.71
CA GLY A 141 18.56 -16.34 -0.42
C GLY A 141 18.91 -15.13 -1.30
N HIS A 142 20.21 -14.80 -1.39
CA HIS A 142 20.74 -13.58 -2.03
C HIS A 142 20.59 -13.51 -3.56
N GLY A 143 19.89 -14.45 -4.19
CA GLY A 143 19.69 -14.48 -5.64
C GLY A 143 18.59 -13.54 -6.16
N VAL A 144 17.78 -12.96 -5.26
CA VAL A 144 16.62 -12.15 -5.63
C VAL A 144 16.87 -10.67 -5.29
N GLU A 145 16.66 -9.78 -6.27
CA GLU A 145 16.80 -8.33 -6.07
C GLU A 145 15.82 -7.85 -4.99
N SER A 146 16.31 -7.16 -3.97
CA SER A 146 15.52 -6.69 -2.83
C SER A 146 14.95 -5.27 -3.04
N ARG A 147 15.53 -4.49 -3.95
CA ARG A 147 15.21 -3.08 -4.11
C ARG A 147 14.86 -2.72 -5.55
N PHE A 148 13.66 -2.21 -5.75
CA PHE A 148 13.14 -1.80 -7.06
C PHE A 148 12.81 -0.31 -7.05
N GLU A 149 13.52 0.47 -7.86
CA GLU A 149 13.23 1.88 -8.07
C GLU A 149 12.30 2.06 -9.27
N GLY A 150 11.24 2.86 -9.11
CA GLY A 150 10.27 3.10 -10.15
C GLY A 150 9.71 4.52 -10.13
N THR A 151 8.91 4.83 -11.13
CA THR A 151 8.16 6.08 -11.22
C THR A 151 6.71 5.78 -11.55
N VAL A 152 5.80 6.34 -10.75
CA VAL A 152 4.37 6.33 -10.99
C VAL A 152 4.00 7.61 -11.73
N ILE A 153 3.44 7.47 -12.93
CA ILE A 153 3.03 8.58 -13.79
C ILE A 153 1.51 8.65 -13.79
N TYR A 154 0.93 9.82 -13.56
CA TYR A 154 -0.53 10.00 -13.48
C TYR A 154 -0.94 11.43 -13.84
N TYR A 155 -2.25 11.66 -13.95
CA TYR A 155 -2.81 12.96 -14.35
C TYR A 155 -3.87 13.48 -13.38
N ASP A 156 -4.05 14.80 -13.36
CA ASP A 156 -5.03 15.53 -12.55
C ASP A 156 -6.46 15.49 -13.12
N ARG A 157 -6.60 15.07 -14.38
CA ARG A 157 -7.86 15.10 -15.11
C ARG A 157 -7.91 13.98 -16.15
N PRO A 158 -9.12 13.50 -16.49
CA PRO A 158 -9.30 12.42 -17.46
C PRO A 158 -8.89 12.87 -18.86
N GLU A 159 -8.49 11.90 -19.68
CA GLU A 159 -8.26 12.11 -21.10
C GLU A 159 -9.55 12.56 -21.79
N GLN A 160 -9.52 13.75 -22.38
CA GLN A 160 -10.64 14.26 -23.17
C GLN A 160 -10.45 13.84 -24.62
N ARG A 161 -11.52 13.31 -25.24
CA ARG A 161 -11.53 13.02 -26.67
C ARG A 161 -11.14 14.29 -27.44
N PRO A 162 -10.39 14.18 -28.56
CA PRO A 162 -10.02 15.32 -29.39
C PRO A 162 -11.28 16.00 -29.96
N GLY A 163 -11.82 16.96 -29.22
CA GLY A 163 -12.91 17.81 -29.67
C GLY A 163 -12.36 19.04 -30.42
N TRP A 164 -13.24 19.73 -31.14
CA TRP A 164 -12.99 20.94 -31.94
C TRP A 164 -12.57 22.19 -31.11
N ARG A 165 -11.86 22.00 -29.99
CA ARG A 165 -11.35 23.05 -29.10
C ARG A 165 -9.83 22.97 -29.03
N PHE A 166 -9.18 23.48 -30.07
CA PHE A 166 -7.72 23.62 -30.23
C PHE A 166 -7.04 24.51 -29.18
N TRP A 167 -7.81 25.26 -28.37
CA TRP A 167 -7.30 26.19 -27.36
C TRP A 167 -7.17 25.60 -25.94
N ARG A 168 -7.50 24.31 -25.73
CA ARG A 168 -7.35 23.70 -24.40
C ARG A 168 -5.91 23.24 -24.20
N ARG A 169 -5.25 23.79 -23.16
CA ARG A 169 -3.91 23.39 -22.72
C ARG A 169 -3.88 21.88 -22.48
N GLY A 170 -2.86 21.17 -22.96
CA GLY A 170 -2.68 19.73 -22.74
C GLY A 170 -2.54 19.38 -21.25
N ARG A 171 -2.87 18.13 -20.88
CA ARG A 171 -2.69 17.65 -19.49
C ARG A 171 -1.20 17.58 -19.16
N ARG A 172 -0.83 17.94 -17.94
CA ARG A 172 0.55 17.86 -17.46
C ARG A 172 0.73 16.52 -16.75
N PRO A 173 1.71 15.68 -17.13
CA PRO A 173 2.00 14.47 -16.37
C PRO A 173 2.54 14.86 -14.99
N LEU A 174 2.05 14.17 -13.97
CA LEU A 174 2.56 14.21 -12.61
C LEU A 174 3.33 12.91 -12.36
N GLU A 175 4.45 13.02 -11.67
CA GLU A 175 5.37 11.91 -11.46
C GLU A 175 5.70 11.79 -9.98
N THR A 176 5.62 10.58 -9.46
CA THR A 176 6.08 10.25 -8.10
C THR A 176 7.11 9.14 -8.20
N LYS A 177 8.30 9.41 -7.66
CA LYS A 177 9.37 8.40 -7.53
C LYS A 177 9.01 7.45 -6.38
N VAL A 178 9.10 6.17 -6.65
CA VAL A 178 8.79 5.10 -5.69
C VAL A 178 9.98 4.18 -5.55
N VAL A 179 10.20 3.68 -4.34
CA VAL A 179 11.23 2.69 -4.03
C VAL A 179 10.55 1.58 -3.25
N LEU A 180 10.56 0.39 -3.82
CA LEU A 180 10.04 -0.82 -3.20
C LEU A 180 11.24 -1.60 -2.69
N ASP A 181 11.42 -1.63 -1.37
CA ASP A 181 12.59 -2.22 -0.73
C ASP A 181 12.14 -3.28 0.27
N TRP A 182 12.46 -4.54 -0.03
CA TRP A 182 12.20 -5.68 0.83
C TRP A 182 13.03 -5.62 2.13
N ASP A 183 14.21 -5.01 2.10
CA ASP A 183 15.07 -4.88 3.28
C ASP A 183 14.57 -3.79 4.24
N ALA A 184 13.68 -2.90 3.76
CA ALA A 184 13.03 -1.88 4.59
C ALA A 184 11.82 -2.44 5.38
N LEU A 185 11.35 -3.64 5.05
CA LEU A 185 10.26 -4.28 5.78
C LEU A 185 10.74 -4.78 7.15
N PRO A 186 9.88 -4.74 8.18
CA PRO A 186 10.23 -5.29 9.47
C PRO A 186 10.55 -6.79 9.32
N PRO A 187 11.57 -7.30 10.04
CA PRO A 187 11.97 -8.69 9.90
C PRO A 187 10.81 -9.62 10.26
N VAL A 188 10.53 -10.54 9.33
CA VAL A 188 9.40 -11.47 9.37
C VAL A 188 9.77 -12.69 10.23
N GLN A 189 10.33 -12.46 11.43
CA GLN A 189 10.61 -13.52 12.40
C GLN A 189 9.63 -13.45 13.56
N ARG A 190 8.64 -14.35 13.57
CA ARG A 190 7.80 -14.58 14.75
C ARG A 190 8.46 -15.63 15.64
N ILE A 191 8.88 -15.22 16.84
CA ILE A 191 9.29 -16.17 17.88
C ILE A 191 8.02 -16.74 18.50
N GLU A 192 7.55 -17.88 18.00
CA GLU A 192 6.56 -18.67 18.72
C GLU A 192 7.23 -19.32 19.93
N LEU A 193 7.05 -18.72 21.12
CA LEU A 193 7.40 -19.38 22.38
C LEU A 193 6.44 -20.54 22.61
N MET A 194 6.77 -21.70 22.05
CA MET A 194 6.06 -22.93 22.37
C MET A 194 6.36 -23.30 23.81
N THR A 195 5.32 -23.38 24.63
CA THR A 195 5.47 -23.95 25.97
C THR A 195 5.76 -25.45 25.84
N THR A 196 6.34 -26.06 26.88
CA THR A 196 6.57 -27.53 26.90
C THR A 196 5.28 -28.32 26.70
N HIS A 197 4.13 -27.76 27.07
CA HIS A 197 2.81 -28.35 26.83
C HIS A 197 2.44 -28.36 25.34
N ASP A 198 2.70 -27.29 24.62
CA ASP A 198 2.41 -27.18 23.18
C ASP A 198 3.30 -28.12 22.36
N LEU A 199 4.58 -28.23 22.74
CA LEU A 199 5.50 -29.22 22.17
C LEU A 199 5.02 -30.64 22.42
N ALA A 200 4.64 -30.97 23.66
CA ALA A 200 4.12 -32.29 24.00
C ALA A 200 2.81 -32.62 23.24
N LYS A 201 1.95 -31.62 23.04
CA LYS A 201 0.70 -31.75 22.27
C LYS A 201 0.98 -32.01 20.79
N ARG A 202 1.94 -31.29 20.18
CA ARG A 202 2.39 -31.54 18.81
C ARG A 202 2.99 -32.94 18.64
N GLU A 203 3.87 -33.35 19.55
CA GLU A 203 4.48 -34.69 19.49
C GLU A 203 3.45 -35.80 19.67
N LYS A 204 2.49 -35.63 20.59
CA LYS A 204 1.37 -36.57 20.73
C LYS A 204 0.56 -36.70 19.44
N GLN A 205 0.25 -35.59 18.77
CA GLN A 205 -0.50 -35.61 17.49
C GLN A 205 0.26 -36.35 16.39
N LYS A 206 1.58 -36.14 16.28
CA LYS A 206 2.42 -36.88 15.33
C LYS A 206 2.40 -38.39 15.61
N LEU A 207 2.50 -38.78 16.87
CA LEU A 207 2.46 -40.20 17.27
C LEU A 207 1.09 -40.84 17.00
N GLU A 208 -0.01 -40.11 17.20
CA GLU A 208 -1.36 -40.58 16.87
C GLU A 208 -1.54 -40.80 15.36
N LEU A 209 -1.03 -39.89 14.52
CA LEU A 209 -1.04 -40.04 13.06
C LEU A 209 -0.22 -41.26 12.62
N LEU A 210 1.00 -41.42 13.14
CA LEU A 210 1.83 -42.59 12.85
C LEU A 210 1.16 -43.89 13.28
N ARG A 211 0.48 -43.89 14.44
CA ARG A 211 -0.30 -45.04 14.90
C ARG A 211 -1.45 -45.36 13.94
N SER A 212 -2.18 -44.36 13.43
CA SER A 212 -3.26 -44.62 12.46
C SER A 212 -2.73 -45.20 11.15
N LEU A 213 -1.60 -44.72 10.65
CA LEU A 213 -0.95 -45.24 9.44
C LEU A 213 -0.47 -46.67 9.64
N LEU A 214 0.21 -46.96 10.75
CA LEU A 214 0.65 -48.31 11.09
C LEU A 214 -0.53 -49.28 11.23
N THR A 215 -1.64 -48.83 11.83
CA THR A 215 -2.87 -49.65 11.95
C THR A 215 -3.45 -49.97 10.58
N TYR A 216 -3.48 -48.99 9.67
CA TYR A 216 -3.90 -49.19 8.28
C TYR A 216 -3.01 -50.23 7.58
N PHE A 217 -1.69 -50.07 7.60
CA PHE A 217 -0.78 -51.01 6.94
C PHE A 217 -0.84 -52.41 7.56
N HIS A 218 -0.97 -52.51 8.89
CA HIS A 218 -1.13 -53.79 9.56
C HIS A 218 -2.42 -54.49 9.14
N TYR A 219 -3.53 -53.76 9.08
CA TYR A 219 -4.82 -54.30 8.65
C TYR A 219 -4.81 -54.68 7.16
N ALA A 220 -4.25 -53.83 6.32
CA ALA A 220 -4.10 -54.08 4.88
C ALA A 220 -3.21 -55.27 4.55
N SER A 221 -2.21 -55.57 5.39
CA SER A 221 -1.35 -56.74 5.22
C SER A 221 -2.03 -58.07 5.55
N LYS A 222 -3.14 -58.05 6.32
CA LYS A 222 -3.83 -59.26 6.80
C LYS A 222 -5.09 -59.62 6.02
N GLU A 223 -5.78 -58.65 5.41
CA GLU A 223 -7.08 -58.87 4.79
C GLU A 223 -7.03 -58.47 3.30
N THR A 224 -6.93 -59.43 2.37
CA THR A 224 -6.76 -59.17 0.92
C THR A 224 -8.07 -58.96 0.14
N ARG A 225 -9.19 -58.69 0.82
CA ARG A 225 -10.51 -58.56 0.18
C ARG A 225 -10.77 -57.14 -0.34
N PRO A 226 -11.00 -56.95 -1.67
CA PRO A 226 -11.11 -55.63 -2.31
C PRO A 226 -12.26 -54.75 -1.77
N ASP A 227 -13.36 -55.37 -1.32
CA ASP A 227 -14.56 -54.65 -0.87
C ASP A 227 -14.37 -54.00 0.50
N VAL A 228 -13.52 -54.61 1.34
CA VAL A 228 -13.18 -54.12 2.69
C VAL A 228 -12.16 -52.98 2.63
N PHE A 229 -11.28 -53.00 1.62
CA PHE A 229 -10.36 -51.88 1.37
C PHE A 229 -11.10 -50.59 1.01
N ARG A 230 -12.13 -50.68 0.16
CA ARG A 230 -12.93 -49.52 -0.23
C ARG A 230 -13.66 -48.91 0.97
N SER A 231 -14.27 -49.74 1.81
CA SER A 231 -14.97 -49.25 2.99
C SER A 231 -14.04 -48.61 4.04
N GLU A 232 -12.82 -49.12 4.21
CA GLU A 232 -11.85 -48.53 5.15
C GLU A 232 -11.18 -47.26 4.58
N ILE A 233 -10.92 -47.19 3.27
CA ILE A 233 -10.49 -45.95 2.60
C ILE A 233 -11.56 -44.86 2.78
N ASP A 234 -12.83 -45.19 2.59
CA ASP A 234 -13.93 -44.24 2.79
C ASP A 234 -14.09 -43.80 4.25
N ARG A 235 -13.71 -44.65 5.20
CA ARG A 235 -13.70 -44.33 6.63
C ARG A 235 -12.55 -43.39 6.98
N ILE A 236 -11.36 -43.65 6.45
CA ILE A 236 -10.17 -42.82 6.66
C ILE A 236 -10.36 -41.47 5.98
N ASN A 237 -10.86 -41.43 4.75
CA ASN A 237 -11.15 -40.18 4.04
C ASN A 237 -12.14 -39.31 4.82
N ARG A 238 -13.18 -39.90 5.41
CA ARG A 238 -14.10 -39.18 6.30
C ARG A 238 -13.41 -38.66 7.57
N ALA A 239 -12.59 -39.48 8.22
CA ALA A 239 -11.84 -39.05 9.40
C ALA A 239 -10.85 -37.92 9.10
N VAL A 240 -10.21 -37.96 7.92
CA VAL A 240 -9.32 -36.89 7.44
C VAL A 240 -10.10 -35.62 7.15
N GLN A 241 -11.26 -35.72 6.46
CA GLN A 241 -12.14 -34.57 6.21
C GLN A 241 -12.64 -33.93 7.50
N GLU A 242 -13.14 -34.71 8.47
CA GLU A 242 -13.57 -34.18 9.78
C GLU A 242 -12.43 -33.50 10.56
N THR A 243 -11.20 -33.97 10.35
CA THR A 243 -10.03 -33.35 10.96
C THR A 243 -9.71 -32.04 10.25
N GLN A 244 -9.64 -32.03 8.91
CA GLN A 244 -9.44 -30.83 8.10
C GLN A 244 -10.49 -29.74 8.36
N ASP A 245 -11.77 -30.13 8.47
CA ASP A 245 -12.85 -29.19 8.77
C ASP A 245 -12.70 -28.61 10.17
N ARG A 246 -12.33 -29.42 11.18
CA ARG A 246 -11.98 -28.89 12.52
C ARG A 246 -10.81 -27.91 12.50
N TRP A 247 -9.80 -28.14 11.65
CA TRP A 247 -8.68 -27.22 11.49
C TRP A 247 -9.11 -25.90 10.84
N ARG A 248 -9.91 -25.93 9.75
CA ARG A 248 -10.45 -24.71 9.13
C ARG A 248 -11.31 -23.89 10.10
N THR A 249 -12.12 -24.57 10.92
CA THR A 249 -13.02 -23.88 11.85
C THR A 249 -12.25 -23.17 12.96
N ARG A 250 -11.17 -23.77 13.50
CA ARG A 250 -10.30 -23.10 14.50
C ARG A 250 -9.57 -21.89 13.95
N GLN A 251 -9.17 -21.93 12.68
CA GLN A 251 -8.43 -20.84 12.04
C GLN A 251 -9.32 -19.60 11.83
N LEU A 252 -10.65 -19.73 11.88
CA LEU A 252 -11.61 -18.63 11.77
C LEU A 252 -12.04 -18.05 13.13
N ASP A 253 -12.04 -18.85 14.20
CA ASP A 253 -12.56 -18.46 15.52
C ASP A 253 -11.54 -17.80 16.47
N GLU A 254 -10.25 -17.74 16.08
CA GLU A 254 -9.22 -17.08 16.89
C GLU A 254 -8.89 -15.71 16.27
N PRO A 255 -9.51 -14.60 16.73
CA PRO A 255 -9.02 -13.28 16.35
C PRO A 255 -7.62 -13.15 16.92
N THR A 256 -6.63 -12.94 16.05
CA THR A 256 -5.25 -12.61 16.40
C THR A 256 -5.15 -11.21 17.03
N ASP A 257 -5.96 -10.94 18.06
CA ASP A 257 -5.91 -9.71 18.84
C ASP A 257 -5.07 -9.95 20.09
N VAL A 258 -3.79 -9.63 19.96
CA VAL A 258 -2.86 -9.56 21.09
C VAL A 258 -3.12 -8.27 21.86
N SER A 259 -4.17 -8.24 22.69
CA SER A 259 -4.24 -7.27 23.79
C SER A 259 -3.50 -7.85 24.99
N LEU A 260 -2.23 -7.45 25.14
CA LEU A 260 -1.38 -7.75 26.27
C LEU A 260 -2.00 -7.20 27.57
N ARG A 261 -2.77 -8.01 28.30
CA ARG A 261 -3.24 -7.69 29.65
C ARG A 261 -2.15 -8.02 30.68
N TRP A 262 -1.24 -7.08 30.92
CA TRP A 262 -0.17 -7.12 31.94
C TRP A 262 -0.70 -7.02 33.40
N GLY A 263 -1.86 -7.60 33.71
CA GLY A 263 -2.52 -7.41 35.01
C GLY A 263 -2.31 -8.52 36.03
N ASP A 264 -2.10 -9.77 35.60
CA ASP A 264 -2.36 -10.92 36.48
C ASP A 264 -1.09 -11.65 36.96
N ALA A 265 0.10 -11.27 36.47
CA ALA A 265 1.36 -11.92 36.81
C ALA A 265 1.82 -11.69 38.26
N GLU A 266 1.40 -10.60 38.92
CA GLU A 266 1.75 -10.37 40.34
C GLU A 266 0.90 -11.21 41.31
N SER A 267 -0.32 -11.63 40.93
CA SER A 267 -1.20 -12.37 41.85
C SER A 267 -0.83 -13.86 41.99
N GLU A 268 -0.15 -14.41 40.98
CA GLU A 268 0.27 -15.82 40.93
C GLU A 268 1.60 -16.04 41.68
N LEU A 269 2.50 -15.06 41.70
CA LEU A 269 3.82 -15.17 42.36
C LEU A 269 3.76 -15.04 43.89
N GLY A 270 2.64 -14.58 44.46
CA GLY A 270 2.45 -14.44 45.91
C GLY A 270 2.04 -15.74 46.64
N LYS A 271 1.59 -16.78 45.93
CA LYS A 271 0.96 -17.96 46.56
C LYS A 271 1.91 -19.09 46.98
N HIS A 272 3.19 -19.06 46.56
CA HIS A 272 4.13 -20.16 46.79
C HIS A 272 5.20 -19.92 47.85
N ARG A 273 4.95 -19.05 48.84
CA ARG A 273 5.87 -18.85 49.97
C ARG A 273 5.20 -19.19 51.30
N GLY A 274 5.00 -20.48 51.55
CA GLY A 274 4.36 -20.92 52.79
C GLY A 274 4.32 -22.42 53.02
N GLN A 275 5.46 -23.12 52.99
CA GLN A 275 5.59 -24.39 53.72
C GLN A 275 7.07 -24.70 54.02
N ARG A 276 7.48 -24.34 55.24
CA ARG A 276 8.55 -25.03 56.01
C ARG A 276 7.86 -26.15 56.80
N VAL A 277 8.40 -27.36 56.81
CA VAL A 277 9.29 -27.96 57.84
C VAL A 277 9.96 -29.16 57.19
#